data_AF-A0A520JJI0-F1
#
_entry.id   AF-A0A520JJI0-F1
#
_cell.length_a   1.000
_cell.length_b   1.000
_cell.length_c   1.000
_cell.angle_alpha   90.00
_cell.angle_beta   90.00
_cell.angle_gamma   90.00
#
_symmetry.space_group_name_H-M   'P 1'
#
loop_
_entity.id
_entity.type
_entity.pdbx_description
1 polymer ?
#
loop_
_entity_poly.entity_id
_entity_poly.type
_entity_poly.pdbx_seq_one_letter_code
_entity_poly.pdbx_strand_id
1 'polypeptide(L)'
;SLREAVHTQGWPTLAAARGRIYVLLDVRKAVSDVYRAGHPSLAGRAMFGWYPDDQPESAIQIVQDPLIDGERIRRWVAEGVIVRTRTDAGTVEARSRDYAKANAALASGAQAVSTDYYPGAPDPLHVGFAVTLPGKVMARCSPVRVSGGCSLQP
;
A
#
# COMPACT_ATOMS: atom_id res chain seq x y z
N SER A 1 -21.09 -4.50 -3.01
CA SER A 1 -20.20 -4.70 -1.82
C SER A 1 -19.11 -3.65 -1.79
N LEU A 2 -18.22 -3.65 -0.80
CA LEU A 2 -17.09 -2.73 -0.71
C LEU A 2 -16.13 -2.95 -1.88
N ARG A 3 -15.81 -4.21 -2.19
CA ARG A 3 -15.05 -4.59 -3.39
C ARG A 3 -15.65 -3.99 -4.66
N GLU A 4 -16.93 -4.20 -4.88
CA GLU A 4 -17.64 -3.69 -6.05
C GLU A 4 -17.60 -2.16 -6.15
N ALA A 5 -17.77 -1.46 -5.02
CA ALA A 5 -17.69 0.00 -4.98
C ALA A 5 -16.29 0.50 -5.37
N VAL A 6 -15.23 -0.14 -4.89
CA VAL A 6 -13.85 0.20 -5.26
C VAL A 6 -13.59 0.04 -6.75
N HIS A 7 -14.10 -1.04 -7.36
CA HIS A 7 -13.88 -1.31 -8.79
C HIS A 7 -14.74 -0.47 -9.74
N THR A 8 -15.94 -0.05 -9.31
CA THR A 8 -16.91 0.63 -10.20
C THR A 8 -17.04 2.13 -9.94
N GLN A 9 -16.87 2.57 -8.70
CA GLN A 9 -17.01 3.97 -8.29
C GLN A 9 -15.68 4.58 -7.84
N GLY A 10 -14.78 3.76 -7.29
CA GLY A 10 -13.49 4.19 -6.78
C GLY A 10 -13.56 4.77 -5.37
N TRP A 11 -12.44 5.35 -4.95
CA TRP A 11 -12.30 5.99 -3.64
C TRP A 11 -12.72 7.46 -3.69
N PRO A 12 -13.15 8.04 -2.54
CA PRO A 12 -13.31 9.48 -2.43
C PRO A 12 -12.06 10.23 -2.87
N THR A 13 -12.25 11.41 -3.47
CA THR A 13 -11.12 12.28 -3.83
C THR A 13 -10.33 12.70 -2.59
N LEU A 14 -9.05 13.05 -2.75
CA LEU A 14 -8.24 13.57 -1.65
C LEU A 14 -8.86 14.81 -0.99
N ALA A 15 -9.54 15.66 -1.76
CA ALA A 15 -10.26 16.81 -1.23
C ALA A 15 -11.44 16.39 -0.33
N ALA A 16 -12.23 15.39 -0.75
CA ALA A 16 -13.35 14.89 0.04
C ALA A 16 -12.92 14.09 1.28
N ALA A 17 -11.74 13.47 1.23
CA ALA A 17 -11.17 12.69 2.33
C ALA A 17 -10.25 13.51 3.26
N ARG A 18 -10.03 14.80 3.00
CA ARG A 18 -9.12 15.63 3.79
C ARG A 18 -9.53 15.66 5.27
N GLY A 19 -8.55 15.49 6.15
CA GLY A 19 -8.77 15.45 7.61
C GLY A 19 -9.35 14.13 8.12
N ARG A 20 -9.50 13.12 7.26
CA ARG A 20 -9.95 11.77 7.63
C ARG A 20 -8.78 10.80 7.64
N ILE A 21 -8.90 9.77 8.47
CA ILE A 21 -8.00 8.63 8.50
C ILE A 21 -8.78 7.37 8.14
N TYR A 22 -8.13 6.43 7.48
CA TYR A 22 -8.61 5.06 7.41
C TYR A 22 -7.66 4.16 8.18
N VAL A 23 -8.21 3.11 8.78
CA VAL A 23 -7.45 2.11 9.52
C VAL A 23 -7.68 0.76 8.86
N LEU A 24 -6.59 0.01 8.69
CA LEU A 24 -6.60 -1.34 8.13
C LEU A 24 -6.15 -2.33 9.19
N LEU A 25 -7.00 -3.31 9.48
CA LEU A 25 -6.69 -4.40 10.38
C LEU A 25 -5.91 -5.49 9.64
N ASP A 26 -4.58 -5.45 9.76
CA ASP A 26 -3.65 -6.47 9.24
C ASP A 26 -3.41 -7.55 10.31
N VAL A 27 -4.15 -8.65 10.20
CA VAL A 27 -4.12 -9.76 11.15
C VAL A 27 -4.27 -11.09 10.44
N ARG A 28 -3.93 -12.18 11.14
CA ARG A 28 -4.14 -13.54 10.65
C ARG A 28 -5.63 -13.79 10.35
N LYS A 29 -5.89 -14.63 9.34
CA LYS A 29 -7.23 -14.96 8.83
C LYS A 29 -8.25 -15.28 9.93
N ALA A 30 -7.87 -16.08 10.94
CA ALA A 30 -8.78 -16.44 12.03
C ALA A 30 -9.31 -15.21 12.79
N VAL A 31 -8.49 -14.17 12.96
CA VAL A 31 -8.88 -12.92 13.64
C VAL A 31 -9.71 -12.03 12.71
N SER A 32 -9.33 -11.92 11.43
CA SER A 32 -10.09 -11.13 10.47
C SER A 32 -11.46 -11.74 10.15
N ASP A 33 -11.60 -13.06 10.21
CA ASP A 33 -12.89 -13.75 10.07
C ASP A 33 -13.84 -13.44 11.23
N VAL A 34 -13.34 -13.47 12.48
CA VAL A 34 -14.11 -13.04 13.66
C VAL A 34 -14.50 -11.56 13.53
N TYR A 35 -13.60 -10.72 13.03
CA TYR A 35 -13.89 -9.31 12.81
C TYR A 35 -15.01 -9.08 11.78
N ARG A 36 -15.11 -9.83 10.69
CA ARG A 36 -16.21 -9.62 9.72
C ARG A 36 -17.52 -10.35 10.05
N ALA A 37 -17.51 -11.31 10.99
CA ALA A 37 -18.68 -12.12 11.32
C ALA A 37 -19.90 -11.24 11.66
N GLY A 38 -21.03 -11.45 10.97
CA GLY A 38 -22.26 -10.65 11.14
C GLY A 38 -22.24 -9.27 10.46
N HIS A 39 -21.14 -8.88 9.81
CA HIS A 39 -20.95 -7.59 9.16
C HIS A 39 -20.56 -7.79 7.69
N PRO A 40 -21.49 -8.23 6.82
CA PRO A 40 -21.20 -8.48 5.42
C PRO A 40 -20.59 -7.23 4.78
N SER A 41 -19.50 -7.39 4.04
CA SER A 41 -18.81 -6.27 3.39
C SER A 41 -18.31 -5.19 4.39
N LEU A 42 -18.03 -5.58 5.64
CA LEU A 42 -17.61 -4.71 6.75
C LEU A 42 -18.64 -3.63 7.15
N ALA A 43 -19.92 -3.79 6.78
CA ALA A 43 -20.96 -2.83 7.14
C ALA A 43 -21.02 -2.62 8.65
N GLY A 44 -20.86 -1.37 9.11
CA GLY A 44 -20.87 -1.01 10.54
C GLY A 44 -19.57 -1.32 11.29
N ARG A 45 -18.50 -1.77 10.61
CA ARG A 45 -17.18 -1.92 11.23
C ARG A 45 -16.37 -0.62 11.15
N ALA A 46 -15.54 -0.40 12.17
CA ALA A 46 -14.75 0.82 12.32
C ALA A 46 -13.48 0.86 11.44
N MET A 47 -13.02 -0.30 10.97
CA MET A 47 -11.77 -0.45 10.22
C MET A 47 -12.02 -1.30 8.97
N PHE A 48 -11.20 -1.07 7.95
CA PHE A 48 -11.03 -2.03 6.86
C PHE A 48 -10.30 -3.28 7.39
N GLY A 49 -10.39 -4.39 6.67
CA GLY A 49 -9.58 -5.58 6.94
C GLY A 49 -8.91 -6.08 5.69
N TRP A 50 -7.83 -6.85 5.87
CA TRP A 50 -7.14 -7.51 4.76
C TRP A 50 -7.79 -8.87 4.46
N TYR A 51 -8.43 -8.97 3.30
CA TYR A 51 -9.14 -10.17 2.84
C TYR A 51 -8.68 -10.55 1.42
N PRO A 52 -8.82 -11.83 1.03
CA PRO A 52 -8.55 -12.27 -0.34
C PRO A 52 -9.35 -11.47 -1.37
N ASP A 53 -8.78 -11.31 -2.56
CA ASP A 53 -9.32 -10.43 -3.60
C ASP A 53 -10.70 -10.85 -4.11
N ASP A 54 -11.10 -12.11 -3.93
CA ASP A 54 -12.43 -12.60 -4.31
C ASP A 54 -13.51 -12.30 -3.27
N GLN A 55 -13.17 -11.70 -2.12
CA GLN A 55 -14.11 -11.47 -1.03
C GLN A 55 -14.83 -10.11 -1.14
N PRO A 56 -16.10 -10.01 -0.69
CA PRO A 56 -16.86 -8.75 -0.68
C PRO A 56 -16.19 -7.59 0.07
N GLU A 57 -15.35 -7.91 1.05
CA GLU A 57 -14.60 -6.96 1.88
C GLU A 57 -13.31 -6.43 1.23
N SER A 58 -12.87 -6.99 0.09
CA SER A 58 -11.58 -6.64 -0.53
C SER A 58 -11.58 -5.23 -1.09
N ALA A 59 -10.92 -4.30 -0.38
CA ALA A 59 -10.74 -2.91 -0.81
C ALA A 59 -9.28 -2.45 -0.81
N ILE A 60 -8.47 -3.08 0.04
CA ILE A 60 -7.06 -2.77 0.26
C ILE A 60 -6.30 -4.09 0.27
N GLN A 61 -5.17 -4.14 -0.45
CA GLN A 61 -4.28 -5.31 -0.48
C GLN A 61 -2.93 -4.99 0.15
N ILE A 62 -2.43 -5.92 0.97
CA ILE A 62 -1.10 -5.86 1.56
C ILE A 62 -0.22 -6.88 0.86
N VAL A 63 0.89 -6.43 0.29
CA VAL A 63 1.81 -7.28 -0.48
C VAL A 63 3.21 -7.22 0.11
N GLN A 64 3.72 -8.39 0.47
CA GLN A 64 4.98 -8.51 1.19
C GLN A 64 6.21 -8.46 0.28
N ASP A 65 6.09 -8.89 -0.98
CA ASP A 65 7.22 -8.90 -1.90
C ASP A 65 6.84 -8.36 -3.30
N PRO A 66 7.22 -7.11 -3.61
CA PRO A 66 6.95 -6.52 -4.91
C PRO A 66 7.81 -7.09 -6.04
N LEU A 67 8.90 -7.83 -5.74
CA LEU A 67 9.68 -8.52 -6.77
C LEU A 67 8.91 -9.73 -7.33
N ILE A 68 8.15 -10.40 -6.46
CA ILE A 68 7.34 -11.57 -6.84
C ILE A 68 5.97 -11.12 -7.37
N ASP A 69 5.30 -10.22 -6.66
CA ASP A 69 3.90 -9.88 -6.91
C ASP A 69 3.72 -8.55 -7.66
N GLY A 70 4.78 -8.00 -8.26
CA GLY A 70 4.77 -6.68 -8.90
C GLY A 70 3.66 -6.51 -9.96
N GLU A 71 3.42 -7.52 -10.79
CA GLU A 71 2.31 -7.48 -11.77
C GLU A 71 0.94 -7.52 -11.11
N ARG A 72 0.80 -8.27 -10.01
CA ARG A 72 -0.45 -8.34 -9.26
C ARG A 72 -0.76 -7.00 -8.59
N ILE A 73 0.27 -6.34 -8.03
CA ILE A 73 0.16 -4.98 -7.49
C ILE A 73 -0.31 -4.02 -8.59
N ARG A 74 0.36 -4.01 -9.75
CA ARG A 74 0.00 -3.13 -10.89
C ARG A 74 -1.46 -3.29 -11.29
N ARG A 75 -1.93 -4.53 -11.39
CA ARG A 75 -3.32 -4.83 -11.76
C ARG A 75 -4.32 -4.27 -10.74
N TRP A 76 -4.12 -4.55 -9.45
CA TRP A 76 -4.97 -4.03 -8.39
C TRP A 76 -5.01 -2.50 -8.36
N VAL A 77 -3.86 -1.85 -8.54
CA VAL A 77 -3.77 -0.39 -8.64
C VAL A 77 -4.58 0.13 -9.83
N ALA A 78 -4.46 -0.51 -11.00
CA ALA A 78 -5.25 -0.16 -12.19
C ALA A 78 -6.75 -0.30 -11.93
N GLU A 79 -7.16 -1.33 -11.18
CA GLU A 79 -8.54 -1.65 -10.84
C GLU A 79 -9.15 -0.79 -9.71
N GLY A 80 -8.41 0.12 -9.08
CA GLY A 80 -8.93 1.01 -8.02
C GLY A 80 -8.60 0.59 -6.61
N VAL A 81 -8.01 -0.59 -6.43
CA VAL A 81 -7.62 -1.10 -5.13
C VAL A 81 -6.40 -0.32 -4.61
N ILE A 82 -6.45 0.07 -3.34
CA ILE A 82 -5.28 0.63 -2.66
C ILE A 82 -4.37 -0.53 -2.30
N VAL A 83 -3.09 -0.44 -2.68
CA VAL A 83 -2.10 -1.46 -2.36
C VAL A 83 -1.03 -0.86 -1.46
N ARG A 84 -0.77 -1.55 -0.33
CA ARG A 84 0.43 -1.35 0.47
C ARG A 84 1.47 -2.41 0.11
N THR A 85 2.70 -2.00 -0.13
CA THR A 85 3.85 -2.91 -0.18
C THR A 85 5.04 -2.36 0.59
N ARG A 86 6.13 -3.15 0.68
CA ARG A 86 7.33 -2.81 1.44
C ARG A 86 8.58 -2.86 0.58
N THR A 87 9.57 -2.06 0.94
CA THR A 87 10.85 -1.96 0.23
C THR A 87 11.96 -2.81 0.82
N ASP A 88 11.77 -3.30 2.05
CA ASP A 88 12.76 -3.99 2.84
C ASP A 88 12.11 -4.95 3.85
N ALA A 89 12.88 -5.92 4.32
CA ALA A 89 12.46 -6.84 5.37
C ALA A 89 13.65 -7.42 6.14
N GLY A 90 13.59 -7.37 7.47
CA GLY A 90 14.56 -8.06 8.33
C GLY A 90 16.00 -7.57 8.15
N THR A 91 16.19 -6.31 7.73
CA THR A 91 17.51 -5.67 7.49
C THR A 91 18.34 -6.23 6.34
N VAL A 92 17.80 -7.18 5.57
CA VAL A 92 18.56 -7.89 4.51
C VAL A 92 19.03 -6.91 3.43
N GLU A 93 18.11 -6.14 2.86
CA GLU A 93 18.37 -5.18 1.79
C GLU A 93 19.36 -4.09 2.21
N ALA A 94 19.25 -3.62 3.45
CA ALA A 94 20.12 -2.57 3.97
C ALA A 94 21.56 -3.05 4.17
N ARG A 95 21.76 -4.29 4.63
CA ARG A 95 23.08 -4.90 4.83
C ARG A 95 23.78 -5.20 3.51
N SER A 96 23.04 -5.63 2.48
CA SER A 96 23.57 -5.86 1.13
C SER A 96 23.61 -4.61 0.26
N ARG A 97 23.04 -3.49 0.72
CA ARG A 97 22.80 -2.26 -0.07
C ARG A 97 22.03 -2.53 -1.36
N ASP A 98 21.08 -3.46 -1.29
CA ASP A 98 20.24 -3.86 -2.42
C ASP A 98 18.94 -3.03 -2.47
N TYR A 99 18.78 -2.27 -3.55
CA TYR A 99 17.59 -1.44 -3.79
C TYR A 99 16.57 -2.11 -4.73
N ALA A 100 16.78 -3.36 -5.16
CA ALA A 100 15.90 -4.03 -6.11
C ALA A 100 14.44 -4.06 -5.64
N LYS A 101 14.21 -4.44 -4.37
CA LYS A 101 12.86 -4.48 -3.77
C LYS A 101 12.24 -3.08 -3.68
N ALA A 102 13.03 -2.08 -3.28
CA ALA A 102 12.59 -0.69 -3.28
C ALA A 102 12.17 -0.23 -4.67
N ASN A 103 13.02 -0.44 -5.69
CA ASN A 103 12.73 -0.06 -7.07
C ASN A 103 11.47 -0.77 -7.61
N ALA A 104 11.30 -2.06 -7.29
CA ALA A 104 10.10 -2.82 -7.66
C ALA A 104 8.83 -2.28 -6.99
N ALA A 105 8.88 -1.97 -5.68
CA ALA A 105 7.77 -1.34 -4.96
C ALA A 105 7.37 -0.01 -5.63
N LEU A 106 8.34 0.84 -5.93
CA LEU A 106 8.09 2.13 -6.57
C LEU A 106 7.48 1.95 -7.96
N ALA A 107 8.05 1.07 -8.79
CA ALA A 107 7.56 0.81 -10.15
C ALA A 107 6.18 0.13 -10.20
N SER A 108 5.78 -0.58 -9.15
CA SER A 108 4.50 -1.28 -9.07
C SER A 108 3.28 -0.37 -9.05
N GLY A 109 3.45 0.90 -8.67
CA GLY A 109 2.35 1.85 -8.52
C GLY A 109 1.56 1.75 -7.22
N ALA A 110 1.98 0.89 -6.28
CA ALA A 110 1.42 0.85 -4.93
C ALA A 110 1.32 2.25 -4.31
N GLN A 111 0.18 2.57 -3.72
CA GLN A 111 -0.12 3.88 -3.18
C GLN A 111 0.48 4.09 -1.78
N ALA A 112 0.72 3.00 -1.04
CA ALA A 112 1.41 3.03 0.25
C ALA A 112 2.68 2.18 0.18
N VAL A 113 3.83 2.82 0.29
CA VAL A 113 5.14 2.14 0.30
C VAL A 113 5.78 2.34 1.67
N SER A 114 5.94 1.27 2.43
CA SER A 114 6.55 1.31 3.76
C SER A 114 8.01 0.88 3.72
N THR A 115 8.83 1.51 4.55
CA THR A 115 10.25 1.20 4.74
C THR A 115 10.63 1.42 6.18
N ASP A 116 11.55 0.61 6.70
CA ASP A 116 12.22 0.90 7.99
C ASP A 116 13.37 1.92 7.81
N TYR A 117 13.72 2.28 6.58
CA TYR A 117 14.90 3.08 6.21
C TYR A 117 14.51 4.40 5.52
N TYR A 118 13.52 5.11 6.03
CA TYR A 118 13.16 6.44 5.51
C TYR A 118 14.19 7.50 5.94
N PRO A 119 14.28 8.66 5.24
CA PRO A 119 15.15 9.76 5.67
C PRO A 119 14.84 10.19 7.11
N GLY A 120 15.83 10.13 8.00
CA GLY A 120 15.69 10.42 9.42
C GLY A 120 15.36 9.21 10.30
N ALA A 121 15.21 8.01 9.73
CA ALA A 121 15.13 6.78 10.51
C ALA A 121 16.44 6.54 11.30
N PRO A 122 16.37 6.03 12.54
CA PRO A 122 17.55 5.59 13.28
C PRO A 122 18.35 4.53 12.51
N ASP A 123 19.67 4.68 12.44
CA ASP A 123 20.57 3.73 11.77
C ASP A 123 21.58 3.11 12.76
N PRO A 124 21.15 2.15 13.61
CA PRO A 124 22.03 1.50 14.58
C PRO A 124 23.05 0.55 13.93
N LEU A 125 22.86 0.17 12.65
CA LEU A 125 23.80 -0.66 11.91
C LEU A 125 24.88 0.18 11.21
N HIS A 126 24.75 1.51 11.23
CA HIS A 126 25.63 2.47 10.54
C HIS A 126 25.84 2.14 9.05
N VAL A 127 24.79 1.62 8.40
CA VAL A 127 24.87 1.19 6.99
C VAL A 127 24.66 2.36 6.02
N GLY A 128 24.06 3.46 6.46
CA GLY A 128 23.73 4.63 5.64
C GLY A 128 22.73 4.31 4.52
N PHE A 129 21.93 3.26 4.69
CA PHE A 129 20.91 2.84 3.73
C PHE A 129 19.64 3.67 3.93
N ALA A 130 19.13 4.27 2.86
CA ALA A 130 17.93 5.08 2.92
C ALA A 130 17.08 4.91 1.65
N VAL A 131 15.77 4.75 1.82
CA VAL A 131 14.78 4.61 0.77
C VAL A 131 13.94 5.87 0.71
N THR A 132 13.96 6.54 -0.44
CA THR A 132 13.12 7.70 -0.73
C THR A 132 12.79 7.73 -2.22
N LEU A 133 11.75 8.47 -2.61
CA LEU A 133 11.43 8.65 -4.02
C LEU A 133 12.51 9.50 -4.71
N PRO A 134 12.68 9.37 -6.04
CA PRO A 134 13.53 10.28 -6.81
C PRO A 134 13.22 11.75 -6.49
N GLY A 135 14.27 12.55 -6.27
CA GLY A 135 14.12 13.94 -5.82
C GLY A 135 13.97 14.12 -4.30
N LYS A 136 14.10 13.04 -3.50
CA LYS A 136 13.96 13.04 -2.03
C LYS A 136 12.58 13.51 -1.56
N VAL A 137 11.55 13.20 -2.34
CA VAL A 137 10.15 13.51 -2.03
C VAL A 137 9.44 12.34 -1.34
N MET A 138 8.34 12.62 -0.66
CA MET A 138 7.55 11.60 0.05
C MET A 138 6.27 11.19 -0.69
N ALA A 139 5.94 11.88 -1.77
CA ALA A 139 4.82 11.54 -2.65
C ALA A 139 5.20 11.78 -4.11
N ARG A 140 4.59 11.00 -5.01
CA ARG A 140 4.64 11.20 -6.46
C ARG A 140 3.32 10.75 -7.09
N CYS A 141 3.10 11.15 -8.33
CA CYS A 141 2.00 10.64 -9.11
C CYS A 141 2.17 9.13 -9.36
N SER A 142 1.06 8.39 -9.34
CA SER A 142 1.11 6.96 -9.60
C SER A 142 1.56 6.71 -11.05
N PRO A 143 2.64 5.93 -11.28
CA PRO A 143 3.09 5.59 -12.63
C PRO A 143 2.09 4.68 -13.38
N VAL A 144 1.16 4.05 -12.66
CA VAL A 144 0.13 3.16 -13.23
C VAL A 144 -1.15 3.92 -13.55
N ARG A 145 -1.59 4.83 -12.67
CA ARG A 145 -2.88 5.52 -12.80
C ARG A 145 -2.80 6.89 -13.45
N VAL A 146 -1.62 7.53 -13.43
CA VAL A 146 -1.44 8.91 -13.89
C VAL A 146 -0.10 9.02 -14.64
N SER A 147 0.01 8.31 -15.76
CA SER A 147 1.24 8.22 -16.57
C SER A 147 1.70 9.58 -17.12
N GLY A 148 0.78 10.52 -17.36
CA GLY A 148 1.09 11.89 -17.79
C GLY A 148 1.66 12.79 -16.70
N GLY A 149 1.82 12.30 -15.46
CA GLY A 149 2.21 13.12 -14.32
C GLY A 149 1.05 13.96 -13.77
N CYS A 150 1.30 14.61 -12.64
CA CYS A 150 0.33 15.40 -11.89
C CYS A 150 1.05 16.48 -11.09
N SER A 151 0.35 17.57 -10.78
CA SER A 151 0.86 18.56 -9.83
C SER A 151 0.58 18.09 -8.42
N LEU A 152 1.63 17.93 -7.62
CA LEU A 152 1.50 17.74 -6.19
C LEU A 152 1.45 19.11 -5.52
N GLN A 153 0.33 19.42 -4.89
CA GLN A 153 0.21 20.53 -3.96
C GLN A 153 0.22 19.95 -2.54
N PRO A 154 1.36 20.04 -1.82
CA PRO A 154 1.45 19.56 -0.44
C PRO A 154 0.46 20.28 0.48
#